data_AF-A0A7C9PPA6-F1
#
_entry.id   AF-A0A7C9PPA6-F1
#
_cell.length_a   1.000
_cell.length_b   1.000
_cell.length_c   1.000
_cell.angle_alpha   90.00
_cell.angle_beta   90.00
_cell.angle_gamma   90.00
#
_symmetry.space_group_name_H-M   'P 1'
#
loop_
_entity.id
_entity.type
_entity.pdbx_description
1 polymer ?
#
loop_
_entity_poly.entity_id
_entity_poly.type
_entity_poly.pdbx_seq_one_letter_code
_entity_poly.pdbx_strand_id
1 'polypeptide(L)'
;MSTFKNPVGPQPSSVYWRRRLLVGAGVLAVILVIVLIVARPGSGKPSPTATTPAASQPSDTPAAQPSGGASGTVAPCTAAHVSITPVTDSTVYAAGVNPKLSMTMTNTGTQPCAMTLGSDVQVYQITSGSDLIWQSTDCQTNPVPLVQTLEPGKPLVFPPFAWDRTRSSKSTCSSKRPQVTAGGASYHLSVTVNGFPSTTSKQFILK
;
A
#
# COMPACT_ATOMS: atom_id res chain seq x y z
N MET A 1 -40.26 -19.16 16.31
CA MET A 1 -40.49 -18.74 14.92
C MET A 1 -39.14 -18.35 14.33
N SER A 2 -38.54 -19.26 13.56
CA SER A 2 -37.12 -19.16 13.15
C SER A 2 -37.02 -18.82 11.67
N THR A 3 -36.91 -17.53 11.38
CA THR A 3 -36.81 -16.94 10.03
C THR A 3 -35.36 -17.00 9.51
N PHE A 4 -34.81 -18.20 9.32
CA PHE A 4 -33.49 -18.37 8.68
C PHE A 4 -33.43 -19.68 7.91
N LYS A 5 -34.07 -19.75 6.74
CA LYS A 5 -33.77 -20.73 5.67
C LYS A 5 -34.74 -20.52 4.53
N ASN A 6 -34.44 -19.59 3.63
CA ASN A 6 -34.84 -19.66 2.22
C ASN A 6 -34.06 -18.58 1.43
N PRO A 7 -33.00 -18.94 0.70
CA PRO A 7 -32.34 -18.01 -0.22
C PRO A 7 -33.23 -17.78 -1.45
N VAL A 8 -33.58 -16.52 -1.73
CA VAL A 8 -34.30 -16.10 -2.94
C VAL A 8 -33.29 -15.87 -4.08
N GLY A 9 -33.34 -16.72 -5.10
CA GLY A 9 -32.52 -16.60 -6.30
C GLY A 9 -32.73 -17.79 -7.26
N PRO A 10 -32.54 -17.63 -8.58
CA PRO A 10 -33.01 -18.57 -9.60
C PRO A 10 -32.13 -19.84 -9.76
N GLN A 11 -31.37 -20.25 -8.74
CA GLN A 11 -30.51 -21.42 -8.80
C GLN A 11 -30.92 -22.52 -7.81
N PRO A 12 -30.80 -23.81 -8.20
CA PRO A 12 -31.22 -24.94 -7.38
C PRO A 12 -30.47 -24.98 -6.04
N SER A 13 -31.22 -25.15 -4.95
CA SER A 13 -30.76 -25.12 -3.55
C SER A 13 -29.62 -26.10 -3.24
N SER A 14 -29.47 -27.17 -4.03
CA SER A 14 -28.40 -28.17 -3.92
C SER A 14 -27.01 -27.63 -4.25
N VAL A 15 -26.88 -26.64 -5.14
CA VAL A 15 -25.59 -26.04 -5.51
C VAL A 15 -25.06 -25.12 -4.40
N TYR A 16 -25.97 -24.38 -3.75
CA TYR A 16 -25.62 -23.52 -2.62
C TYR A 16 -25.09 -24.32 -1.42
N TRP A 17 -25.76 -25.42 -1.06
CA TRP A 17 -25.32 -26.27 0.05
C TRP A 17 -24.01 -27.02 -0.24
N ARG A 18 -23.80 -27.49 -1.47
CA ARG A 18 -22.53 -28.13 -1.88
C ARG A 18 -21.35 -27.15 -1.81
N ARG A 19 -21.52 -25.91 -2.29
CA ARG A 19 -20.48 -24.88 -2.19
C ARG A 19 -20.19 -24.49 -0.73
N ARG A 20 -21.23 -24.39 0.10
CA ARG A 20 -21.07 -24.06 1.52
C ARG A 20 -20.37 -25.17 2.33
N LEU A 21 -20.63 -26.44 2.01
CA LEU A 21 -19.91 -27.58 2.61
C LEU A 21 -18.44 -27.60 2.19
N LEU A 22 -18.14 -27.35 0.90
CA LEU A 22 -16.76 -27.28 0.41
C LEU A 22 -15.96 -26.14 1.06
N VAL A 23 -16.58 -24.96 1.20
CA VAL A 23 -15.96 -23.82 1.89
C VAL A 23 -15.73 -24.14 3.37
N GLY A 24 -16.70 -24.75 4.05
CA GLY A 24 -16.57 -25.14 5.46
C GLY A 24 -15.43 -26.15 5.70
N ALA A 25 -15.32 -27.17 4.85
CA ALA A 25 -14.25 -28.16 4.93
C ALA A 25 -12.86 -27.54 4.66
N GLY A 26 -12.76 -26.63 3.69
CA GLY A 26 -11.51 -25.92 3.41
C GLY A 26 -11.04 -25.05 4.57
N VAL A 27 -11.97 -24.32 5.22
CA VAL A 27 -11.64 -23.49 6.40
C VAL A 27 -11.14 -24.34 7.57
N LEU A 28 -11.77 -25.49 7.82
CA LEU A 28 -11.32 -26.43 8.86
C LEU A 28 -9.90 -26.96 8.59
N ALA A 29 -9.57 -27.32 7.36
CA ALA A 29 -8.24 -27.77 6.99
C ALA A 29 -7.18 -26.69 7.21
N VAL A 30 -7.47 -25.43 6.85
CA VAL A 30 -6.56 -24.29 7.07
C VAL A 30 -6.32 -24.04 8.56
N ILE A 31 -7.36 -24.10 9.39
CA ILE A 31 -7.22 -23.94 10.85
C ILE A 31 -6.33 -25.04 11.43
N LEU A 32 -6.49 -26.29 10.99
CA LEU A 32 -5.68 -27.42 11.44
C LEU A 32 -4.18 -27.23 11.11
N VAL A 33 -3.87 -26.74 9.90
CA VAL A 33 -2.50 -26.42 9.48
C VAL A 33 -1.90 -25.31 10.34
N ILE A 34 -2.65 -24.25 10.63
CA ILE A 34 -2.18 -23.14 11.46
C ILE A 34 -1.85 -23.62 12.89
N VAL A 35 -2.71 -24.46 13.48
CA VAL A 35 -2.46 -25.03 14.82
C VAL A 35 -1.18 -25.86 14.84
N LEU A 36 -0.93 -26.66 13.80
CA LEU A 36 0.30 -27.47 13.70
C LEU A 36 1.57 -26.64 13.52
N ILE A 37 1.49 -25.46 12.89
CA ILE A 37 2.63 -24.55 12.74
C ILE A 37 2.95 -23.84 14.05
N VAL A 38 1.94 -23.42 14.81
CA VAL A 38 2.11 -22.65 16.05
C VAL A 38 2.48 -23.56 17.23
N ALA A 39 1.97 -24.79 17.27
CA ALA A 39 2.20 -25.72 18.38
C ALA A 39 3.48 -26.55 18.25
N ARG A 40 4.59 -25.97 17.77
CA ARG A 40 5.90 -26.65 17.82
C ARG A 40 6.44 -26.65 19.26
N PRO A 41 6.59 -27.81 19.95
CA PRO A 41 7.16 -27.86 21.28
C PRO A 41 8.69 -27.80 21.17
N GLY A 42 9.25 -26.60 21.29
CA GLY A 42 10.69 -26.36 21.29
C GLY A 42 11.25 -26.33 22.71
N SER A 43 11.75 -27.47 23.17
CA SER A 43 12.52 -27.63 24.41
C SER A 43 13.90 -26.99 24.30
N GLY A 44 14.25 -26.06 25.20
CA GLY A 44 15.59 -25.49 25.26
C GLY A 44 15.85 -24.71 26.55
N LYS A 45 16.42 -25.41 27.55
CA LYS A 45 16.94 -24.86 28.81
C LYS A 45 18.19 -24.02 28.54
N PRO A 46 18.44 -22.95 29.31
CA PRO A 46 19.71 -22.92 30.04
C PRO A 46 19.63 -22.27 31.43
N SER A 47 20.50 -22.72 32.33
CA SER A 47 20.80 -22.13 33.64
C SER A 47 22.13 -22.75 34.13
N PRO A 48 22.90 -22.16 35.07
CA PRO A 48 23.36 -20.76 35.21
C PRO A 48 24.88 -20.69 35.58
N THR A 49 25.31 -19.53 36.12
CA THR A 49 26.51 -19.24 36.97
C THR A 49 27.77 -18.78 36.21
N ALA A 50 28.58 -17.76 36.58
CA ALA A 50 28.83 -17.01 37.83
C ALA A 50 29.31 -15.56 37.47
N THR A 51 28.86 -14.49 38.14
CA THR A 51 29.43 -13.79 39.32
C THR A 51 30.75 -12.99 39.11
N THR A 52 30.55 -11.66 39.02
CA THR A 52 31.26 -10.38 39.33
C THR A 52 32.43 -10.42 40.38
N PRO A 53 33.30 -9.38 40.61
CA PRO A 53 33.13 -7.94 40.31
C PRO A 53 34.35 -7.00 39.99
N ALA A 54 33.98 -5.83 39.45
CA ALA A 54 34.45 -4.44 39.71
C ALA A 54 35.84 -3.90 39.28
N ALA A 55 35.81 -2.86 38.44
CA ALA A 55 36.53 -1.59 38.66
C ALA A 55 35.87 -0.45 37.83
N SER A 56 35.79 0.74 38.43
CA SER A 56 34.93 1.88 38.05
C SER A 56 35.57 2.85 37.03
N GLN A 57 34.75 3.31 36.08
CA GLN A 57 34.56 4.67 35.46
C GLN A 57 35.76 5.65 35.28
N PRO A 58 35.76 6.51 34.22
CA PRO A 58 34.62 7.37 33.86
C PRO A 58 34.24 7.45 32.37
N SER A 59 33.07 8.05 32.22
CA SER A 59 32.25 8.34 31.05
C SER A 59 32.97 9.07 29.92
N ASP A 60 32.79 8.56 28.70
CA ASP A 60 32.65 9.38 27.50
C ASP A 60 31.55 8.76 26.64
N THR A 61 30.57 9.58 26.29
CA THR A 61 29.37 9.20 25.55
C THR A 61 29.56 9.58 24.09
N PRO A 62 29.79 8.63 23.19
CA PRO A 62 29.31 8.75 21.81
C PRO A 62 27.96 8.04 21.72
N ALA A 63 26.98 8.75 21.18
CA ALA A 63 25.63 8.29 20.93
C ALA A 63 25.61 6.86 20.35
N ALA A 64 24.71 6.04 20.90
CA ALA A 64 24.41 4.71 20.42
C ALA A 64 24.01 4.74 18.94
N GLN A 65 24.98 4.47 18.06
CA GLN A 65 24.71 3.98 16.72
C GLN A 65 24.13 2.57 16.88
N PRO A 66 22.96 2.24 16.30
CA PRO A 66 22.53 0.86 16.26
C PRO A 66 23.58 0.06 15.49
N SER A 67 24.35 -0.73 16.22
CA SER A 67 25.06 -1.88 15.67
C SER A 67 23.99 -2.87 15.22
N GLY A 68 23.53 -2.73 13.98
CA GLY A 68 22.82 -3.78 13.26
C GLY A 68 23.87 -4.71 12.68
N GLY A 69 24.02 -5.89 13.29
CA GLY A 69 24.94 -6.91 12.84
C GLY A 69 24.75 -7.29 11.37
N ALA A 70 25.81 -7.84 10.78
CA ALA A 70 25.78 -8.45 9.46
C ALA A 70 24.68 -9.53 9.39
N SER A 71 23.53 -9.14 8.85
CA SER A 71 22.47 -9.98 8.31
C SER A 71 22.11 -9.30 6.99
N GLY A 72 22.40 -9.97 5.87
CA GLY A 72 22.47 -9.36 4.53
C GLY A 72 21.47 -8.23 4.31
N THR A 73 21.95 -6.98 4.38
CA THR A 73 21.12 -5.79 4.19
C THR A 73 20.62 -5.79 2.76
N VAL A 74 19.30 -5.91 2.58
CA VAL A 74 18.66 -5.76 1.27
C VAL A 74 19.04 -4.38 0.72
N ALA A 75 19.63 -4.34 -0.48
CA ALA A 75 20.10 -3.10 -1.09
C ALA A 75 18.93 -2.12 -1.34
N PRO A 76 19.16 -0.79 -1.31
CA PRO A 76 18.12 0.16 -1.66
C PRO A 76 17.73 0.04 -3.13
N CYS A 77 16.45 0.23 -3.44
CA CYS A 77 15.98 0.28 -4.82
C CYS A 77 16.54 1.51 -5.54
N THR A 78 16.86 1.37 -6.83
CA THR A 78 17.28 2.48 -7.70
C THR A 78 16.17 2.79 -8.71
N ALA A 79 16.13 4.03 -9.21
CA ALA A 79 15.10 4.45 -10.16
C ALA A 79 15.09 3.63 -11.46
N ALA A 80 16.25 3.08 -11.84
CA ALA A 80 16.38 2.22 -13.01
C ALA A 80 15.70 0.84 -12.85
N HIS A 81 15.49 0.39 -11.60
CA HIS A 81 14.95 -0.93 -11.29
C HIS A 81 13.55 -0.90 -10.68
N VAL A 82 12.87 0.25 -10.73
CA VAL A 82 11.50 0.37 -10.24
C VAL A 82 10.63 1.00 -11.31
N SER A 83 9.52 0.33 -11.62
CA SER A 83 8.47 0.87 -12.46
C SER A 83 7.28 1.29 -11.60
N ILE A 84 6.82 2.52 -11.77
CA ILE A 84 5.61 3.07 -11.13
C ILE A 84 4.58 3.32 -12.23
N THR A 85 3.42 2.68 -12.10
CA THR A 85 2.30 2.80 -13.03
C THR A 85 1.12 3.47 -12.31
N PRO A 86 0.74 4.70 -12.69
CA PRO A 86 -0.47 5.34 -12.20
C PRO A 86 -1.72 4.57 -12.65
N VAL A 87 -2.72 4.46 -11.78
CA VAL A 87 -3.95 3.71 -12.05
C VAL A 87 -5.17 4.54 -11.67
N THR A 88 -6.18 4.45 -12.52
CA THR A 88 -7.54 4.91 -12.26
C THR A 88 -8.49 3.73 -12.44
N ASP A 89 -9.59 3.69 -11.70
CA ASP A 89 -10.57 2.60 -11.76
C ASP A 89 -11.43 2.59 -13.04
N SER A 90 -11.45 3.70 -13.79
CA SER A 90 -12.03 3.82 -15.12
C SER A 90 -11.22 4.81 -15.97
N THR A 91 -11.41 4.77 -17.28
CA THR A 91 -10.88 5.77 -18.22
C THR A 91 -11.89 6.87 -18.54
N VAL A 92 -13.16 6.66 -18.21
CA VAL A 92 -14.25 7.62 -18.46
C VAL A 92 -15.21 7.60 -17.27
N TYR A 93 -15.54 8.78 -16.76
CA TYR A 93 -16.42 8.96 -15.60
C TYR A 93 -17.65 9.76 -16.00
N ALA A 94 -18.82 9.33 -15.54
CA ALA A 94 -20.05 10.10 -15.69
C ALA A 94 -20.03 11.35 -14.80
N ALA A 95 -20.98 12.26 -15.04
CA ALA A 95 -21.17 13.43 -14.19
C ALA A 95 -21.35 13.00 -12.72
N GLY A 96 -20.65 13.67 -11.80
CA GLY A 96 -20.68 13.39 -10.37
C GLY A 96 -19.95 12.12 -9.91
N VAL A 97 -19.44 11.28 -10.81
CA VAL A 97 -18.65 10.10 -10.43
C VAL A 97 -17.21 10.54 -10.17
N ASN A 98 -16.71 10.23 -8.97
CA ASN A 98 -15.34 10.55 -8.54
C ASN A 98 -14.36 9.45 -8.97
N PRO A 99 -13.26 9.79 -9.65
CA PRO A 99 -12.19 8.85 -9.95
C PRO A 99 -11.56 8.26 -8.69
N LYS A 100 -11.30 6.96 -8.69
CA LYS A 100 -10.42 6.35 -7.70
C LYS A 100 -9.01 6.30 -8.26
N LEU A 101 -8.09 6.96 -7.59
CA LEU A 101 -6.68 7.02 -7.93
C LEU A 101 -5.91 5.96 -7.14
N SER A 102 -4.96 5.31 -7.79
CA SER A 102 -3.99 4.42 -7.15
C SER A 102 -2.73 4.33 -8.01
N MET A 103 -1.82 3.44 -7.61
CA MET A 103 -0.67 3.07 -8.42
C MET A 103 -0.38 1.58 -8.25
N THR A 104 0.36 1.04 -9.20
CA THR A 104 1.07 -0.23 -9.07
C THR A 104 2.56 0.05 -9.18
N MET A 105 3.36 -0.62 -8.37
CA MET A 105 4.81 -0.50 -8.41
C MET A 105 5.45 -1.88 -8.53
N THR A 106 6.48 -2.01 -9.38
CA THR A 106 7.15 -3.29 -9.63
C THR A 106 8.67 -3.09 -9.62
N ASN A 107 9.38 -3.96 -8.91
CA ASN A 107 10.83 -4.08 -9.05
C ASN A 107 11.14 -4.80 -10.36
N THR A 108 11.76 -4.09 -11.30
CA THR A 108 12.17 -4.60 -12.62
C THR A 108 13.60 -5.14 -12.64
N GLY A 109 14.32 -5.06 -11.52
CA GLY A 109 15.62 -5.68 -11.32
C GLY A 109 15.53 -7.19 -11.08
N THR A 110 16.69 -7.82 -10.85
CA THR A 110 16.81 -9.27 -10.62
C THR A 110 16.96 -9.66 -9.15
N GLN A 111 17.14 -8.68 -8.27
CA GLN A 111 17.35 -8.88 -6.83
C GLN A 111 16.32 -8.08 -6.03
N PRO A 112 15.91 -8.57 -4.84
CA PRO A 112 15.06 -7.80 -3.95
C PRO A 112 15.75 -6.50 -3.55
N CYS A 113 14.97 -5.44 -3.41
CA CYS A 113 15.47 -4.15 -2.96
C CYS A 113 14.51 -3.50 -1.96
N ALA A 114 15.01 -2.65 -1.06
CA ALA A 114 14.22 -1.96 -0.06
C ALA A 114 13.96 -0.49 -0.47
N MET A 115 12.75 0.02 -0.18
CA MET A 115 12.37 1.40 -0.49
C MET A 115 11.33 1.93 0.50
N THR A 116 11.39 3.24 0.79
CA THR A 116 10.31 3.96 1.48
C THR A 116 9.17 4.22 0.53
N LEU A 117 7.99 3.71 0.88
CA LEU A 117 6.74 3.77 0.13
C LEU A 117 5.59 4.34 0.96
N GLY A 118 5.90 4.99 2.08
CA GLY A 118 4.90 5.61 2.92
C GLY A 118 4.19 6.77 2.22
N SER A 119 3.05 7.19 2.76
CA SER A 119 2.33 8.36 2.22
C SER A 119 3.14 9.65 2.36
N ASP A 120 4.16 9.67 3.22
CA ASP A 120 5.13 10.75 3.38
C ASP A 120 5.98 11.02 2.14
N VAL A 121 6.15 10.00 1.30
CA VAL A 121 6.95 10.09 0.06
C VAL A 121 6.14 9.83 -1.21
N GLN A 122 4.80 9.73 -1.11
CA GLN A 122 3.92 9.55 -2.26
C GLN A 122 3.29 10.88 -2.70
N VAL A 123 3.52 11.25 -3.96
CA VAL A 123 2.92 12.42 -4.59
C VAL A 123 2.11 11.98 -5.81
N TYR A 124 0.80 12.13 -5.75
CA TYR A 124 -0.10 11.97 -6.90
C TYR A 124 -0.42 13.36 -7.44
N GLN A 125 -0.31 13.53 -8.75
CA GLN A 125 -0.64 14.79 -9.44
C GLN A 125 -1.65 14.54 -10.54
N ILE A 126 -2.62 15.44 -10.67
CA ILE A 126 -3.54 15.48 -11.80
C ILE A 126 -3.27 16.75 -12.59
N THR A 127 -3.09 16.60 -13.90
CA THR A 127 -2.93 17.72 -14.84
C THR A 127 -3.97 17.69 -15.95
N SER A 128 -4.18 18.84 -16.58
CA SER A 128 -4.87 18.98 -17.86
C SER A 128 -4.00 19.83 -18.78
N GLY A 129 -3.33 19.22 -19.76
CA GLY A 129 -2.26 19.87 -20.50
C GLY A 129 -1.09 20.23 -19.57
N SER A 130 -0.64 21.48 -19.58
CA SER A 130 0.40 21.99 -18.67
C SER A 130 -0.14 22.48 -17.31
N ASP A 131 -1.47 22.49 -17.13
CA ASP A 131 -2.10 23.01 -15.92
C ASP A 131 -2.10 21.95 -14.81
N LEU A 132 -1.52 22.28 -13.65
CA LEU A 132 -1.59 21.46 -12.44
C LEU A 132 -2.95 21.69 -11.78
N ILE A 133 -3.77 20.64 -11.80
CA ILE A 133 -5.13 20.67 -11.29
C ILE A 133 -5.14 20.36 -9.80
N TRP A 134 -4.48 19.28 -9.41
CA TRP A 134 -4.51 18.77 -8.04
C TRP A 134 -3.23 18.02 -7.70
N GLN A 135 -2.83 18.06 -6.43
CA GLN A 135 -1.69 17.31 -5.90
C GLN A 135 -2.02 16.74 -4.51
N SER A 136 -1.68 15.47 -4.26
CA SER A 136 -2.03 14.77 -3.00
C SER A 136 -1.45 15.41 -1.75
N THR A 137 -0.29 16.05 -1.87
CA THR A 137 0.38 16.70 -0.74
C THR A 137 -0.26 18.04 -0.38
N ASP A 138 -1.12 18.59 -1.25
CA ASP A 138 -1.87 19.79 -0.91
C ASP A 138 -2.90 19.46 0.17
N CYS A 139 -2.61 19.93 1.37
CA CYS A 139 -3.44 19.74 2.56
C CYS A 139 -3.43 18.31 3.09
N GLN A 140 -2.40 17.53 2.75
CA GLN A 140 -2.14 16.26 3.41
C GLN A 140 -1.86 16.49 4.89
N THR A 141 -2.46 15.64 5.73
CA THR A 141 -2.25 15.62 7.18
C THR A 141 -1.73 14.26 7.60
N ASN A 142 -0.84 14.24 8.60
CA ASN A 142 -0.31 13.01 9.21
C ASN A 142 0.26 12.00 8.20
N PRO A 143 1.25 12.41 7.36
CA PRO A 143 1.94 11.47 6.50
C PRO A 143 2.63 10.37 7.32
N VAL A 144 2.50 9.12 6.89
CA VAL A 144 3.09 7.95 7.56
C VAL A 144 4.20 7.33 6.71
N PRO A 145 5.43 7.18 7.24
CA PRO A 145 6.50 6.44 6.59
C PRO A 145 6.23 4.94 6.59
N LEU A 146 6.63 4.27 5.51
CA LEU A 146 6.53 2.82 5.39
C LEU A 146 7.70 2.33 4.54
N VAL A 147 8.55 1.45 5.08
CA VAL A 147 9.60 0.78 4.30
C VAL A 147 9.10 -0.58 3.87
N GLN A 148 9.33 -0.94 2.61
CA GLN A 148 8.98 -2.24 2.04
C GLN A 148 10.15 -2.81 1.26
N THR A 149 10.21 -4.13 1.23
CA THR A 149 11.06 -4.89 0.32
C THR A 149 10.24 -5.26 -0.92
N LEU A 150 10.76 -4.89 -2.09
CA LEU A 150 10.17 -5.20 -3.38
C LEU A 150 10.84 -6.42 -3.98
N GLU A 151 10.08 -7.51 -4.08
CA GLU A 151 10.52 -8.71 -4.77
C GLU A 151 10.56 -8.51 -6.30
N PRO A 152 11.56 -9.05 -7.01
CA PRO A 152 11.65 -8.98 -8.47
C PRO A 152 10.37 -9.44 -9.16
N GLY A 153 9.86 -8.62 -10.07
CA GLY A 153 8.70 -8.93 -10.91
C GLY A 153 7.38 -9.10 -10.16
N LYS A 154 7.31 -8.82 -8.86
CA LYS A 154 6.06 -8.86 -8.07
C LYS A 154 5.44 -7.46 -8.05
N PRO A 155 4.25 -7.27 -8.66
CA PRO A 155 3.56 -5.99 -8.58
C PRO A 155 3.01 -5.78 -7.17
N LEU A 156 3.35 -4.64 -6.59
CA LEU A 156 2.75 -4.11 -5.38
C LEU A 156 1.63 -3.13 -5.76
N VAL A 157 0.40 -3.45 -5.38
CA VAL A 157 -0.78 -2.62 -5.67
C VAL A 157 -1.11 -1.79 -4.43
N PHE A 158 -1.26 -0.48 -4.62
CA PHE A 158 -1.61 0.44 -3.54
C PHE A 158 -3.13 0.59 -3.41
N PRO A 159 -3.65 0.78 -2.17
CA PRO A 159 -5.07 1.01 -1.96
C PRO A 159 -5.58 2.24 -2.72
N PRO A 160 -6.71 2.15 -3.43
CA PRO A 160 -7.27 3.29 -4.13
C PRO A 160 -7.96 4.28 -3.18
N PHE A 161 -7.87 5.57 -3.49
CA PHE A 161 -8.60 6.64 -2.82
C PHE A 161 -9.34 7.52 -3.83
N ALA A 162 -10.47 8.10 -3.43
CA ALA A 162 -11.27 8.94 -4.31
C ALA A 162 -10.69 10.36 -4.40
N TRP A 163 -10.60 10.90 -5.61
CA TRP A 163 -10.42 12.33 -5.84
C TRP A 163 -11.76 12.99 -6.10
N ASP A 164 -12.03 14.07 -5.38
CA ASP A 164 -13.32 14.77 -5.32
C ASP A 164 -13.57 15.72 -6.50
N ARG A 165 -12.78 15.60 -7.57
CA ARG A 165 -12.85 16.44 -8.78
C ARG A 165 -12.65 17.92 -8.46
N THR A 166 -11.84 18.24 -7.45
CA THR A 166 -11.49 19.63 -7.11
C THR A 166 -10.07 19.99 -7.50
N ARG A 167 -9.84 21.29 -7.71
CA ARG A 167 -8.48 21.83 -7.76
C ARG A 167 -7.87 21.90 -6.36
N SER A 168 -6.55 21.82 -6.26
CA SER A 168 -5.86 22.06 -4.99
C SER A 168 -4.72 23.07 -5.12
N SER A 169 -4.42 23.69 -3.98
CA SER A 169 -3.17 24.37 -3.68
C SER A 169 -2.99 24.38 -2.16
N LYS A 170 -1.78 24.70 -1.68
CA LYS A 170 -1.50 24.87 -0.24
C LYS A 170 -2.39 25.89 0.47
N SER A 171 -2.96 26.87 -0.25
CA SER A 171 -3.85 27.88 0.35
C SER A 171 -5.32 27.44 0.43
N THR A 172 -5.68 26.29 -0.16
CA THR A 172 -7.08 25.81 -0.24
C THR A 172 -7.45 24.78 0.82
N CYS A 173 -6.65 24.63 1.87
CA CYS A 173 -6.86 23.61 2.92
C CYS A 173 -8.05 23.91 3.83
N SER A 174 -8.36 25.18 4.01
CA SER A 174 -9.43 25.64 4.92
C SER A 174 -10.58 26.32 4.17
N SER A 175 -10.65 26.14 2.84
CA SER A 175 -11.64 26.80 1.99
C SER A 175 -12.29 25.80 1.03
N LYS A 176 -13.48 26.16 0.53
CA LYS A 176 -14.17 25.36 -0.49
C LYS A 176 -13.37 25.41 -1.79
N ARG A 177 -12.95 24.24 -2.26
CA ARG A 177 -12.22 24.11 -3.53
C ARG A 177 -13.17 24.14 -4.73
N PRO A 178 -12.79 24.80 -5.84
CA PRO A 178 -13.59 24.79 -7.05
C PRO A 178 -13.57 23.39 -7.70
N GLN A 179 -14.71 22.98 -8.24
CA GLN A 179 -14.81 21.80 -9.09
C GLN A 179 -14.07 22.04 -10.40
N VAL A 180 -13.47 20.97 -10.95
CA VAL A 180 -12.79 21.01 -12.24
C VAL A 180 -13.79 20.95 -13.39
N THR A 181 -13.33 21.33 -14.57
CA THR A 181 -14.09 21.23 -15.81
C THR A 181 -14.53 19.78 -16.10
N ALA A 182 -15.77 19.61 -16.52
CA ALA A 182 -16.31 18.33 -17.00
C ALA A 182 -16.73 18.48 -18.48
N GLY A 183 -17.61 17.62 -18.99
CA GLY A 183 -18.10 17.74 -20.37
C GLY A 183 -17.13 17.22 -21.43
N GLY A 184 -16.32 16.21 -21.10
CA GLY A 184 -15.33 15.61 -22.01
C GLY A 184 -13.90 16.08 -21.79
N ALA A 185 -13.65 16.84 -20.71
CA ALA A 185 -12.31 17.28 -20.36
C ALA A 185 -11.38 16.09 -20.04
N SER A 186 -10.14 16.19 -20.52
CA SER A 186 -9.11 15.17 -20.35
C SER A 186 -8.15 15.51 -19.23
N TYR A 187 -7.88 14.53 -18.39
CA TYR A 187 -6.98 14.64 -17.25
C TYR A 187 -5.93 13.53 -17.29
N HIS A 188 -4.77 13.79 -16.71
CA HIS A 188 -3.67 12.85 -16.60
C HIS A 188 -3.24 12.71 -15.15
N LEU A 189 -3.21 11.48 -14.65
CA LEU A 189 -2.64 11.13 -13.35
C LEU A 189 -1.17 10.74 -13.51
N SER A 190 -0.27 11.42 -12.81
CA SER A 190 1.12 11.00 -12.60
C SER A 190 1.38 10.74 -11.12
N VAL A 191 2.38 9.91 -10.83
CA VAL A 191 2.75 9.56 -9.45
C VAL A 191 4.26 9.60 -9.30
N THR A 192 4.73 10.19 -8.21
CA THR A 192 6.14 10.17 -7.79
C THR A 192 6.22 9.53 -6.42
N VAL A 193 7.10 8.54 -6.25
CA VAL A 193 7.33 7.87 -4.96
C VAL A 193 8.81 7.95 -4.60
N ASN A 194 9.13 8.51 -3.44
CA ASN A 194 10.52 8.66 -2.97
C ASN A 194 11.44 9.33 -4.02
N GLY A 195 10.90 10.33 -4.71
CA GLY A 195 11.59 11.05 -5.80
C GLY A 195 11.60 10.34 -7.16
N PHE A 196 11.05 9.12 -7.27
CA PHE A 196 11.04 8.35 -8.52
C PHE A 196 9.71 8.61 -9.25
N PRO A 197 9.73 9.24 -10.43
CA PRO A 197 8.50 9.53 -11.17
C PRO A 197 8.00 8.30 -11.94
N SER A 198 6.69 8.22 -12.13
CA SER A 198 6.09 7.35 -13.14
C SER A 198 6.56 7.75 -14.53
N THR A 199 6.97 6.79 -15.36
CA THR A 199 7.42 7.03 -16.74
C THR A 199 6.28 7.44 -17.68
N THR A 200 5.05 7.04 -17.35
CA THR A 200 3.83 7.37 -18.10
C THR A 200 2.77 7.92 -17.16
N SER A 201 1.89 8.77 -17.68
CA SER A 201 0.67 9.16 -16.98
C SER A 201 -0.52 8.29 -17.37
N LYS A 202 -1.52 8.21 -16.49
CA LYS A 202 -2.81 7.57 -16.77
C LYS A 202 -3.84 8.62 -17.18
N GLN A 203 -4.24 8.60 -18.45
CA GLN A 203 -5.30 9.49 -18.95
C GLN A 203 -6.69 8.99 -18.51
N PHE A 204 -7.58 9.93 -18.18
CA PHE A 204 -9.00 9.69 -17.97
C PHE A 204 -9.85 10.92 -18.35
N ILE A 205 -11.13 10.69 -18.65
CA ILE A 205 -12.08 11.72 -19.10
C ILE A 205 -13.20 11.92 -18.07
N LEU A 206 -13.54 13.18 -17.80
CA LEU A 206 -14.72 13.54 -17.00
C LEU A 206 -15.85 14.01 -17.92
N LYS A 207 -16.96 13.28 -17.94
CA LYS A 207 -18.22 13.72 -18.56
C LYS A 207 -18.96 14.69 -17.65
#